data_AF-A0A382L2Z9-F1
#
_entry.id   AF-A0A382L2Z9-F1
#
_cell.length_a   1.000
_cell.length_b   1.000
_cell.length_c   1.000
_cell.angle_alpha   90.00
_cell.angle_beta   90.00
_cell.angle_gamma   90.00
#
_symmetry.space_group_name_H-M   'P 1'
#
loop_
_entity.id
_entity.type
_entity.pdbx_description
1 polymer ?
#
loop_
_entity_poly.entity_id
_entity_poly.type
_entity_poly.pdbx_seq_one_letter_code
_entity_poly.pdbx_strand_id
1 'polypeptide(L)'
;DEFWFDMQDRMISERYQQQLLNGVSTTRDYIIGFYETYKDSLPILPLRAKIRQLLIKILPSDSSKAETIKLLNNIRKRIIEGESFATLAEQYSIDPSRGQGGNLGWVKRGSIVKNFEAVAFTLDSGLISEPIETEFGFHLIETLDKKGEKINVRHILIAPEITKNDNKRAYDFALSLKDSSASIDDFKNLITKHSDDLETQSLGGDLGWIAPDNYPIEEIGLAIKYIELNQCSPPVNSPLGFHLLWLEDIQPGGPPNLNDHWLEIEAMALNKKKMNWYSNWLSNAREKFYIRIIKE
;
A
#
# COMPACT_ATOMS: atom_id res chain seq x y z
N ASP A 1 3.18 -26.20 23.36
CA ASP A 1 1.87 -26.85 23.63
C ASP A 1 0.97 -26.04 24.56
N GLU A 2 1.46 -25.50 25.68
CA GLU A 2 0.64 -24.63 26.59
C GLU A 2 0.03 -23.39 25.93
N PHE A 3 0.78 -22.70 25.05
CA PHE A 3 0.27 -21.52 24.32
C PHE A 3 -1.01 -21.79 23.51
N TRP A 4 -1.17 -23.00 22.99
CA TRP A 4 -2.35 -23.34 22.19
C TRP A 4 -3.61 -23.45 23.06
N PHE A 5 -3.48 -24.04 24.25
CA PHE A 5 -4.59 -24.15 25.20
C PHE A 5 -5.00 -22.78 25.75
N ASP A 6 -4.03 -21.93 26.10
CA ASP A 6 -4.32 -20.56 26.54
C ASP A 6 -5.06 -19.75 25.46
N MET A 7 -4.62 -19.89 24.20
CA MET A 7 -5.27 -19.23 23.07
C MET A 7 -6.68 -19.78 22.84
N GLN A 8 -6.87 -21.11 22.95
CA GLN A 8 -8.17 -21.75 22.81
C GLN A 8 -9.15 -21.25 23.90
N ASP A 9 -8.73 -21.23 25.16
CA ASP A 9 -9.55 -20.80 26.29
C ASP A 9 -9.92 -19.32 26.18
N ARG A 10 -8.98 -18.48 25.72
CA ARG A 10 -9.26 -17.08 25.40
C ARG A 10 -10.31 -16.96 24.30
N MET A 11 -10.16 -17.70 23.20
CA MET A 11 -11.11 -17.65 22.08
C MET A 11 -12.50 -18.15 22.47
N ILE A 12 -12.60 -19.19 23.31
CA ILE A 12 -13.89 -19.69 23.82
C ILE A 12 -14.56 -18.61 24.67
N SER A 13 -13.80 -17.99 25.59
CA SER A 13 -14.30 -16.92 26.46
C SER A 13 -14.75 -15.69 25.65
N GLU A 14 -13.96 -15.27 24.66
CA GLU A 14 -14.30 -14.16 23.75
C GLU A 14 -15.58 -14.45 22.96
N ARG A 15 -15.72 -15.66 22.38
CA ARG A 15 -16.93 -16.05 21.64
C ARG A 15 -18.17 -16.06 22.53
N TYR A 16 -18.06 -16.60 23.74
CA TYR A 16 -19.17 -16.63 24.68
C TYR A 16 -19.56 -15.21 25.11
N GLN A 17 -18.58 -14.34 25.39
CA GLN A 17 -18.83 -12.92 25.67
C GLN A 17 -19.55 -12.24 24.49
N GLN A 18 -19.14 -12.47 23.25
CA GLN A 18 -19.81 -11.91 22.07
C GLN A 18 -21.27 -12.39 21.96
N GLN A 19 -21.53 -13.68 22.20
CA GLN A 19 -22.89 -14.23 22.21
C GLN A 19 -23.78 -13.54 23.24
N LEU A 20 -23.27 -13.28 24.45
CA LEU A 20 -23.99 -12.55 25.49
C LEU A 20 -24.31 -11.10 25.06
N LEU A 21 -23.39 -10.44 24.37
CA LEU A 21 -23.52 -9.05 23.96
C LEU A 21 -24.44 -8.84 22.73
N ASN A 22 -24.72 -9.88 21.95
CA ASN A 22 -25.53 -9.78 20.72
C ASN A 22 -26.96 -9.28 20.95
N GLY A 23 -27.53 -9.53 22.13
CA GLY A 23 -28.87 -9.05 22.48
C GLY A 23 -28.93 -7.58 22.92
N VAL A 24 -27.78 -6.92 23.07
CA VAL A 24 -27.73 -5.52 23.52
C VAL A 24 -27.86 -4.60 22.32
N SER A 25 -28.94 -3.80 22.28
CA SER A 25 -29.21 -2.79 21.27
C SER A 25 -29.38 -1.39 21.88
N THR A 26 -29.29 -0.36 21.06
CA THR A 26 -29.51 1.05 21.42
C THR A 26 -30.85 1.56 20.89
N THR A 27 -31.35 2.63 21.51
CA THR A 27 -32.50 3.40 21.03
C THR A 27 -32.04 4.83 20.75
N ARG A 28 -32.81 5.56 19.95
CA ARG A 28 -32.51 6.98 19.64
C ARG A 28 -32.31 7.82 20.91
N ASP A 29 -33.22 7.68 21.88
CA ASP A 29 -33.15 8.42 23.15
C ASP A 29 -31.91 8.09 23.96
N TYR A 30 -31.49 6.82 23.96
CA TYR A 30 -30.26 6.41 24.63
C TYR A 30 -29.03 7.04 23.97
N ILE A 31 -29.00 7.10 22.64
CA ILE A 31 -27.89 7.67 21.87
C ILE A 31 -27.78 9.17 22.15
N ILE A 32 -28.90 9.90 22.13
CA ILE A 32 -28.94 11.34 22.46
C ILE A 32 -28.47 11.56 23.90
N GLY A 33 -28.98 10.78 24.86
CA GLY A 33 -28.58 10.89 26.26
C GLY A 33 -27.10 10.57 26.49
N PHE A 34 -26.56 9.57 25.79
CA PHE A 34 -25.13 9.26 25.77
C PHE A 34 -24.33 10.46 25.26
N TYR A 35 -24.71 11.03 24.12
CA TYR A 35 -24.02 12.19 23.55
C TYR A 35 -24.02 13.38 24.51
N GLU A 36 -25.18 13.78 25.02
CA GLU A 36 -25.29 14.92 25.96
C GLU A 36 -24.43 14.73 27.22
N THR A 37 -24.31 13.49 27.70
CA THR A 37 -23.52 13.15 28.89
C THR A 37 -22.02 13.18 28.62
N TYR A 38 -21.59 12.73 27.44
CA TYR A 38 -20.17 12.45 27.17
C TYR A 38 -19.52 13.35 26.11
N LYS A 39 -20.24 14.28 25.48
CA LYS A 39 -19.77 15.11 24.35
C LYS A 39 -18.38 15.73 24.55
N ASP A 40 -18.07 16.21 25.75
CA ASP A 40 -16.78 16.86 26.05
C ASP A 40 -15.61 15.86 26.22
N SER A 41 -15.92 14.58 26.34
CA SER A 41 -14.95 13.48 26.49
C SER A 41 -14.88 12.56 25.25
N LEU A 42 -15.70 12.81 24.23
CA LEU A 42 -15.65 12.03 23.00
C LEU A 42 -14.40 12.37 22.18
N PRO A 43 -13.76 11.38 21.54
CA PRO A 43 -12.59 11.65 20.70
C PRO A 43 -12.99 12.47 19.46
N ILE A 44 -12.04 13.26 18.97
CA ILE A 44 -12.16 13.92 17.68
C ILE A 44 -12.24 12.86 16.58
N LEU A 45 -13.21 12.99 15.69
CA LEU A 45 -13.38 12.09 14.56
C LEU A 45 -12.53 12.59 13.38
N PRO A 46 -11.82 11.70 12.68
CA PRO A 46 -11.08 12.10 11.49
C PRO A 46 -12.06 12.42 10.36
N LEU A 47 -11.72 13.41 9.55
CA LEU A 47 -12.37 13.57 8.25
C LEU A 47 -12.09 12.33 7.40
N ARG A 48 -13.12 11.82 6.72
CA ARG A 48 -12.95 10.74 5.75
C ARG A 48 -13.42 11.19 4.38
N ALA A 49 -12.66 10.81 3.37
CA ALA A 49 -13.00 11.08 1.97
C ALA A 49 -13.10 9.75 1.23
N LYS A 50 -14.17 9.61 0.45
CA LYS A 50 -14.31 8.49 -0.49
C LYS A 50 -13.78 8.93 -1.83
N ILE A 51 -12.70 8.30 -2.29
CA ILE A 51 -12.00 8.74 -3.50
C ILE A 51 -11.71 7.60 -4.46
N ARG A 52 -11.58 7.96 -5.74
CA ARG A 52 -10.95 7.13 -6.76
C ARG A 52 -9.66 7.75 -7.23
N GLN A 53 -8.68 6.95 -7.63
CA GLN A 53 -7.45 7.42 -8.22
C GLN A 53 -7.21 6.89 -9.64
N LEU A 54 -6.50 7.70 -10.42
CA LEU A 54 -5.82 7.32 -11.65
C LEU A 54 -4.35 7.71 -11.50
N LEU A 55 -3.46 6.72 -11.40
CA LEU A 55 -2.02 6.93 -11.37
C LEU A 55 -1.43 6.92 -12.80
N ILE A 56 -0.62 7.93 -13.14
CA ILE A 56 0.27 7.97 -14.30
C ILE A 56 1.72 7.98 -13.81
N LYS A 57 2.46 6.90 -14.03
CA LYS A 57 3.89 6.81 -13.71
C LYS A 57 4.71 7.67 -14.66
N ILE A 58 5.79 8.24 -14.13
CA ILE A 58 6.76 8.96 -14.94
C ILE A 58 7.75 7.92 -15.48
N LEU A 59 7.69 7.66 -16.79
CA LEU A 59 8.56 6.69 -17.44
C LEU A 59 9.69 7.38 -18.22
N PRO A 60 10.92 6.86 -18.17
CA PRO A 60 12.04 7.42 -18.92
C PRO A 60 11.82 7.30 -20.43
N SER A 61 12.35 8.26 -21.18
CA SER A 61 12.30 8.26 -22.64
C SER A 61 13.08 7.08 -23.26
N ASP A 62 12.72 6.72 -24.50
CA ASP A 62 13.47 5.72 -25.26
C ASP A 62 14.95 6.11 -25.45
N SER A 63 15.25 7.41 -25.52
CA SER A 63 16.63 7.90 -25.55
C SER A 63 17.37 7.59 -24.25
N SER A 64 16.77 7.90 -23.09
CA SER A 64 17.35 7.59 -21.78
C SER A 64 17.56 6.09 -21.59
N LYS A 65 16.61 5.27 -22.07
CA LYS A 65 16.73 3.80 -22.07
C LYS A 65 17.89 3.35 -22.96
N ALA A 66 17.99 3.87 -24.18
CA ALA A 66 19.07 3.54 -25.12
C ALA A 66 20.46 3.91 -24.58
N GLU A 67 20.58 5.05 -23.89
CA GLU A 67 21.82 5.46 -23.22
C GLU A 67 22.20 4.49 -22.08
N THR A 68 21.22 4.06 -21.29
CA THR A 68 21.41 3.06 -20.23
C THR A 68 21.85 1.72 -20.79
N ILE A 69 21.22 1.25 -21.86
CA ILE A 69 21.59 0.03 -22.58
C ILE A 69 23.02 0.14 -23.13
N LYS A 70 23.37 1.29 -23.72
CA LYS A 70 24.72 1.55 -24.23
C LYS A 70 25.78 1.51 -23.12
N LEU A 71 25.48 2.07 -21.95
CA LEU A 71 26.35 2.00 -20.78
C LEU A 71 26.53 0.56 -20.30
N LEU A 72 25.43 -0.19 -20.15
CA LEU A 72 25.49 -1.59 -19.74
C LEU A 72 26.24 -2.48 -20.73
N ASN A 73 26.10 -2.24 -22.04
CA ASN A 73 26.88 -2.92 -23.07
C ASN A 73 28.38 -2.61 -22.96
N ASN A 74 28.75 -1.37 -22.62
CA ASN A 74 30.14 -1.02 -22.36
C ASN A 74 30.69 -1.73 -21.11
N ILE A 75 29.93 -1.74 -20.02
CA ILE A 75 30.26 -2.47 -18.78
C ILE A 75 30.43 -3.96 -19.07
N ARG A 76 29.50 -4.56 -19.81
CA ARG A 76 29.57 -5.96 -20.24
C ARG A 76 30.86 -6.27 -20.99
N LYS A 77 31.21 -5.44 -21.96
CA LYS A 77 32.44 -5.58 -22.75
C LYS A 77 33.67 -5.57 -21.83
N ARG A 78 33.74 -4.62 -20.89
CA ARG A 78 34.84 -4.52 -19.90
C ARG A 78 34.96 -5.77 -19.05
N ILE A 79 33.85 -6.36 -18.61
CA ILE A 79 33.88 -7.61 -17.84
C ILE A 79 34.39 -8.78 -18.69
N ILE A 80 33.93 -8.88 -19.94
CA ILE A 80 34.41 -9.92 -20.88
C ILE A 80 35.91 -9.76 -21.16
N GLU A 81 36.41 -8.53 -21.20
CA GLU A 81 37.84 -8.21 -21.36
C GLU A 81 38.66 -8.44 -20.07
N GLY A 82 38.02 -8.87 -18.98
CA GLY A 82 38.67 -9.31 -17.74
C GLY A 82 38.57 -8.34 -16.56
N GLU A 83 37.84 -7.22 -16.70
CA GLU A 83 37.59 -6.33 -15.56
C GLU A 83 36.66 -6.99 -14.54
N SER A 84 36.89 -6.72 -13.25
CA SER A 84 36.11 -7.30 -12.16
C SER A 84 34.65 -6.89 -12.22
N PHE A 85 33.74 -7.86 -12.34
CA PHE A 85 32.30 -7.63 -12.22
C PHE A 85 31.96 -6.95 -10.90
N ALA A 86 32.56 -7.39 -9.78
CA ALA A 86 32.26 -6.85 -8.46
C ALA A 86 32.59 -5.36 -8.36
N THR A 87 33.73 -4.94 -8.92
CA THR A 87 34.14 -3.53 -8.95
C THR A 87 33.19 -2.69 -9.79
N LEU A 88 32.75 -3.21 -10.95
CA LEU A 88 31.79 -2.53 -11.80
C LEU A 88 30.39 -2.47 -11.17
N ALA A 89 29.99 -3.50 -10.44
CA ALA A 89 28.75 -3.50 -9.67
C ALA A 89 28.78 -2.44 -8.56
N GLU A 90 29.86 -2.39 -7.76
CA GLU A 90 30.07 -1.37 -6.73
C GLU A 90 30.01 0.05 -7.30
N GLN A 91 30.60 0.27 -8.48
CA GLN A 91 30.69 1.59 -9.10
C GLN A 91 29.37 2.05 -9.73
N TYR A 92 28.70 1.17 -10.49
CA TYR A 92 27.59 1.57 -11.36
C TYR A 92 26.21 1.13 -10.88
N SER A 93 26.13 0.07 -10.07
CA SER A 93 24.82 -0.45 -9.70
C SER A 93 24.11 0.43 -8.66
N ILE A 94 22.80 0.52 -8.79
CA ILE A 94 21.91 1.14 -7.82
C ILE A 94 21.29 0.13 -6.84
N ASP A 95 21.47 -1.18 -7.07
CA ASP A 95 20.95 -2.22 -6.18
C ASP A 95 21.79 -2.30 -4.89
N PRO A 96 21.20 -2.52 -3.71
CA PRO A 96 21.94 -2.67 -2.45
C PRO A 96 23.01 -3.78 -2.47
N SER A 97 22.84 -4.83 -3.28
CA SER A 97 23.83 -5.90 -3.46
C SER A 97 25.15 -5.41 -4.04
N ARG A 98 25.21 -4.19 -4.58
CA ARG A 98 26.45 -3.56 -5.04
C ARG A 98 27.56 -3.60 -3.99
N GLY A 99 27.23 -3.46 -2.70
CA GLY A 99 28.21 -3.55 -1.60
C GLY A 99 28.80 -4.95 -1.38
N GLN A 100 28.27 -5.95 -2.08
CA GLN A 100 28.75 -7.33 -2.14
C GLN A 100 29.13 -7.71 -3.58
N GLY A 101 29.55 -6.74 -4.39
CA GLY A 101 29.90 -6.95 -5.80
C GLY A 101 28.72 -7.37 -6.68
N GLY A 102 27.50 -6.97 -6.32
CA GLY A 102 26.27 -7.31 -7.03
C GLY A 102 25.74 -8.71 -6.72
N ASN A 103 26.31 -9.41 -5.73
CA ASN A 103 25.98 -10.79 -5.42
C ASN A 103 24.65 -10.92 -4.68
N LEU A 104 23.71 -11.68 -5.24
CA LEU A 104 22.43 -12.03 -4.61
C LEU A 104 22.49 -13.40 -3.91
N GLY A 105 23.56 -14.16 -4.14
CA GLY A 105 23.72 -15.52 -3.63
C GLY A 105 22.76 -16.50 -4.27
N TRP A 106 22.39 -17.55 -3.51
CA TRP A 106 21.49 -18.61 -3.98
C TRP A 106 20.03 -18.16 -3.92
N VAL A 107 19.45 -17.93 -5.08
CA VAL A 107 18.03 -17.60 -5.24
C VAL A 107 17.26 -18.82 -5.75
N LYS A 108 16.00 -18.94 -5.33
CA LYS A 108 15.10 -20.03 -5.75
C LYS A 108 14.19 -19.51 -6.86
N ARG A 109 13.76 -20.40 -7.75
CA ARG A 109 12.67 -20.08 -8.68
C ARG A 109 11.45 -19.51 -7.96
N GLY A 110 10.88 -18.44 -8.51
CA GLY A 110 9.76 -17.66 -8.00
C GLY A 110 10.16 -16.55 -7.01
N SER A 111 11.44 -16.38 -6.67
CA SER A 111 11.87 -15.37 -5.68
C SER A 111 12.36 -14.05 -6.27
N ILE A 112 12.44 -13.93 -7.60
CA ILE A 112 12.91 -12.73 -8.31
C ILE A 112 12.00 -12.44 -9.51
N VAL A 113 12.06 -11.21 -10.03
CA VAL A 113 11.18 -10.76 -11.12
C VAL A 113 11.34 -11.60 -12.39
N LYS A 114 10.22 -11.81 -13.09
CA LYS A 114 10.07 -12.80 -14.17
C LYS A 114 11.13 -12.69 -15.27
N ASN A 115 11.39 -11.49 -15.78
CA ASN A 115 12.36 -11.30 -16.87
C ASN A 115 13.80 -11.59 -16.43
N PHE A 116 14.16 -11.17 -15.21
CA PHE A 116 15.45 -11.49 -14.61
C PHE A 116 15.59 -13.00 -14.45
N GLU A 117 14.58 -13.65 -13.88
CA GLU A 117 14.57 -15.08 -13.64
C GLU A 117 14.74 -15.89 -14.93
N ALA A 118 13.94 -15.59 -15.95
CA ALA A 118 13.95 -16.30 -17.22
C ALA A 118 15.36 -16.31 -17.84
N VAL A 119 16.05 -15.19 -17.79
CA VAL A 119 17.41 -15.04 -18.32
C VAL A 119 18.42 -15.76 -17.44
N ALA A 120 18.39 -15.54 -16.12
CA ALA A 120 19.34 -16.14 -15.19
C ALA A 120 19.29 -17.67 -15.18
N PHE A 121 18.09 -18.28 -15.25
CA PHE A 121 17.98 -19.74 -15.32
C PHE A 121 18.38 -20.31 -16.70
N THR A 122 18.30 -19.53 -17.78
CA THR A 122 18.67 -19.97 -19.13
C THR A 122 20.17 -19.81 -19.40
N LEU A 123 20.80 -18.79 -18.82
CA LEU A 123 22.21 -18.45 -19.02
C LEU A 123 23.15 -19.52 -18.46
N ASP A 124 24.12 -20.01 -19.24
CA ASP A 124 25.09 -21.00 -18.72
C ASP A 124 25.94 -20.41 -17.58
N SER A 125 26.40 -21.29 -16.68
CA SER A 125 27.24 -20.89 -15.54
C SER A 125 28.54 -20.25 -16.01
N GLY A 126 28.86 -19.09 -15.43
CA GLY A 126 30.01 -18.24 -15.78
C GLY A 126 29.75 -17.28 -16.94
N LEU A 127 28.58 -17.29 -17.58
CA LEU A 127 28.25 -16.35 -18.64
C LEU A 127 27.51 -15.12 -18.12
N ILE A 128 27.64 -14.03 -18.90
CA ILE A 128 27.02 -12.74 -18.64
C ILE A 128 25.98 -12.44 -19.73
N SER A 129 24.77 -12.08 -19.30
CA SER A 129 23.66 -11.73 -20.18
C SER A 129 23.91 -10.46 -20.97
N GLU A 130 23.14 -10.25 -22.03
CA GLU A 130 22.89 -8.91 -22.56
C GLU A 130 22.08 -8.06 -21.55
N PRO A 131 21.96 -6.73 -21.72
CA PRO A 131 21.09 -5.91 -20.89
C PRO A 131 19.62 -6.34 -20.99
N ILE A 132 18.96 -6.54 -19.84
CA ILE A 132 17.56 -6.98 -19.78
C ILE A 132 16.71 -6.01 -18.95
N GLU A 133 15.53 -5.67 -19.44
CA GLU A 133 14.61 -4.74 -18.78
C GLU A 133 13.72 -5.46 -17.76
N THR A 134 13.60 -4.86 -16.58
CA THR A 134 12.60 -5.20 -15.56
C THR A 134 11.90 -3.92 -15.09
N GLU A 135 10.95 -4.04 -14.17
CA GLU A 135 10.29 -2.89 -13.53
C GLU A 135 11.25 -2.00 -12.71
N PHE A 136 12.45 -2.49 -12.36
CA PHE A 136 13.46 -1.73 -11.61
C PHE A 136 14.50 -1.02 -12.51
N GLY A 137 14.48 -1.27 -13.82
CA GLY A 137 15.46 -0.75 -14.77
C GLY A 137 16.11 -1.85 -15.61
N PHE A 138 17.35 -1.62 -16.04
CA PHE A 138 18.09 -2.56 -16.87
C PHE A 138 19.14 -3.30 -16.04
N HIS A 139 19.23 -4.61 -16.25
CA HIS A 139 20.17 -5.48 -15.55
C HIS A 139 21.18 -6.09 -16.50
N LEU A 140 22.42 -6.19 -16.03
CA LEU A 140 23.39 -7.18 -16.50
C LEU A 140 23.42 -8.33 -15.50
N ILE A 141 23.29 -9.58 -15.94
CA ILE A 141 23.18 -10.74 -15.07
C ILE A 141 24.34 -11.69 -15.33
N GLU A 142 24.95 -12.21 -14.27
CA GLU A 142 25.88 -13.33 -14.35
C GLU A 142 25.38 -14.47 -13.47
N THR A 143 25.27 -15.67 -14.06
CA THR A 143 24.92 -16.88 -13.32
C THR A 143 26.19 -17.59 -12.94
N LEU A 144 26.50 -17.65 -11.65
CA LEU A 144 27.73 -18.24 -11.14
C LEU A 144 27.64 -19.76 -11.08
N ASP A 145 26.49 -20.29 -10.65
CA ASP A 145 26.28 -21.73 -10.49
C ASP A 145 24.78 -22.08 -10.52
N LYS A 146 24.46 -23.35 -10.80
CA LYS A 146 23.08 -23.86 -10.85
C LYS A 146 22.98 -25.17 -10.07
N LYS A 147 21.96 -25.29 -9.22
CA LYS A 147 21.69 -26.48 -8.41
C LYS A 147 20.20 -26.75 -8.30
N GLY A 148 19.68 -27.62 -9.18
CA GLY A 148 18.26 -27.92 -9.26
C GLY A 148 17.44 -26.66 -9.53
N GLU A 149 16.47 -26.36 -8.66
CA GLU A 149 15.59 -25.17 -8.75
C GLU A 149 16.20 -23.90 -8.11
N LYS A 150 17.52 -23.88 -7.91
CA LYS A 150 18.25 -22.73 -7.36
C LYS A 150 19.40 -22.34 -8.28
N ILE A 151 19.67 -21.05 -8.33
CA ILE A 151 20.81 -20.47 -9.05
C ILE A 151 21.58 -19.55 -8.11
N ASN A 152 22.90 -19.52 -8.24
CA ASN A 152 23.75 -18.54 -7.60
C ASN A 152 24.03 -17.43 -8.61
N VAL A 153 23.64 -16.20 -8.31
CA VAL A 153 23.64 -15.11 -9.30
C VAL A 153 24.16 -13.81 -8.73
N ARG A 154 24.72 -12.99 -9.61
CA ARG A 154 25.04 -11.59 -9.35
C ARG A 154 24.55 -10.71 -10.49
N HIS A 155 24.33 -9.43 -10.21
CA HIS A 155 23.83 -8.50 -11.21
C HIS A 155 24.38 -7.08 -11.08
N ILE A 156 24.24 -6.30 -12.14
CA ILE A 156 24.40 -4.83 -12.15
C ILE A 156 23.07 -4.26 -12.62
N LEU A 157 22.36 -3.59 -11.72
CA LEU A 157 21.14 -2.83 -12.02
C LEU A 157 21.46 -1.35 -12.26
N ILE A 158 20.99 -0.79 -13.37
CA ILE A 158 20.99 0.65 -13.65
C ILE A 158 19.58 1.07 -14.08
N ALA A 159 18.99 2.04 -13.38
CA ALA A 159 17.74 2.66 -13.80
C ALA A 159 18.00 3.77 -14.82
N PRO A 160 17.24 3.84 -15.94
CA PRO A 160 17.35 4.97 -16.84
C PRO A 160 16.99 6.29 -16.16
N GLU A 161 17.68 7.35 -16.56
CA GLU A 161 17.41 8.68 -16.03
C GLU A 161 16.01 9.17 -16.45
N ILE A 162 15.23 9.59 -15.45
CA ILE A 162 13.97 10.29 -15.65
C ILE A 162 14.27 11.79 -15.75
N THR A 163 13.99 12.37 -16.92
CA THR A 163 14.31 13.76 -17.21
C THR A 163 13.15 14.71 -16.87
N LYS A 164 13.42 16.02 -16.91
CA LYS A 164 12.36 17.05 -16.82
C LYS A 164 11.33 16.94 -17.96
N ASN A 165 11.76 16.50 -19.14
CA ASN A 165 10.84 16.30 -20.27
C ASN A 165 9.93 15.10 -20.05
N ASP A 166 10.42 14.04 -19.41
CA ASP A 166 9.59 12.89 -19.03
C ASP A 166 8.52 13.28 -18.02
N ASN A 167 8.89 14.08 -17.01
CA ASN A 167 7.95 14.68 -16.07
C ASN A 167 6.90 15.53 -16.79
N LYS A 168 7.32 16.42 -17.70
CA LYS A 168 6.41 17.26 -18.46
C LYS A 168 5.43 16.42 -19.30
N ARG A 169 5.92 15.40 -19.99
CA ARG A 169 5.11 14.49 -20.80
C ARG A 169 4.06 13.76 -19.97
N ALA A 170 4.44 13.23 -18.81
CA ALA A 170 3.53 12.56 -17.89
C ALA A 170 2.48 13.55 -17.32
N TYR A 171 2.91 14.76 -16.93
CA TYR A 171 2.02 15.81 -16.45
C TYR A 171 1.02 16.25 -17.52
N ASP A 172 1.47 16.57 -18.73
CA ASP A 172 0.61 16.99 -19.85
C ASP A 172 -0.41 15.89 -20.17
N PHE A 173 0.01 14.62 -20.12
CA PHE A 173 -0.89 13.49 -20.32
C PHE A 173 -1.93 13.39 -19.21
N ALA A 174 -1.52 13.42 -17.94
CA ALA A 174 -2.45 13.42 -16.81
C ALA A 174 -3.43 14.62 -16.88
N LEU A 175 -2.96 15.80 -17.28
CA LEU A 175 -3.80 16.98 -17.47
C LEU A 175 -4.85 16.74 -18.57
N SER A 176 -4.46 16.15 -19.69
CA SER A 176 -5.41 15.82 -20.77
C SER A 176 -6.48 14.81 -20.35
N LEU A 177 -6.12 13.84 -19.49
CA LEU A 177 -7.06 12.88 -18.94
C LEU A 177 -8.04 13.57 -17.98
N LYS A 178 -7.53 14.46 -17.11
CA LYS A 178 -8.35 15.29 -16.22
C LYS A 178 -9.37 16.12 -17.00
N ASP A 179 -8.94 16.80 -18.08
CA ASP A 179 -9.84 17.60 -18.91
C ASP A 179 -10.88 16.75 -19.66
N SER A 180 -10.63 15.45 -19.82
CA SER A 180 -11.55 14.48 -20.42
C SER A 180 -12.46 13.78 -19.38
N SER A 181 -12.33 14.08 -18.10
CA SER A 181 -13.08 13.43 -17.00
C SER A 181 -14.27 14.25 -16.53
N ALA A 182 -15.32 14.34 -17.35
CA ALA A 182 -16.51 15.13 -17.05
C ALA A 182 -17.45 14.45 -16.03
N SER A 183 -17.42 13.11 -15.96
CA SER A 183 -18.24 12.31 -15.07
C SER A 183 -17.43 11.19 -14.41
N ILE A 184 -17.98 10.60 -13.35
CA ILE A 184 -17.37 9.45 -12.68
C ILE A 184 -17.21 8.25 -13.63
N ASP A 185 -18.14 8.06 -14.57
CA ASP A 185 -18.05 6.98 -15.55
C ASP A 185 -16.94 7.23 -16.57
N ASP A 186 -16.76 8.48 -17.02
CA ASP A 186 -15.62 8.86 -17.86
C ASP A 186 -14.30 8.61 -17.10
N PHE A 187 -14.23 9.03 -15.84
CA PHE A 187 -13.06 8.83 -15.01
C PHE A 187 -12.70 7.34 -14.84
N LYS A 188 -13.69 6.49 -14.54
CA LYS A 188 -13.50 5.02 -14.44
C LYS A 188 -13.06 4.39 -15.76
N ASN A 189 -13.58 4.89 -16.88
CA ASN A 189 -13.13 4.45 -18.21
C ASN A 189 -11.67 4.84 -18.48
N LEU A 190 -11.25 6.04 -18.08
CA LEU A 190 -9.86 6.49 -18.19
C LEU A 190 -8.93 5.66 -17.30
N ILE A 191 -9.35 5.35 -16.06
CA ILE A 191 -8.59 4.48 -15.15
C ILE A 191 -8.33 3.12 -15.79
N THR A 192 -9.39 2.49 -16.31
CA THR A 192 -9.31 1.16 -16.93
C THR A 192 -8.33 1.14 -18.11
N LYS A 193 -8.22 2.26 -18.84
CA LYS A 193 -7.38 2.35 -20.05
C LYS A 193 -5.95 2.80 -19.77
N HIS A 194 -5.74 3.64 -18.76
CA HIS A 194 -4.51 4.43 -18.64
C HIS A 194 -3.84 4.35 -17.27
N SER A 195 -4.50 3.84 -16.23
CA SER A 195 -3.88 3.84 -14.92
C SER A 195 -2.76 2.81 -14.81
N ASP A 196 -1.63 3.25 -14.27
CA ASP A 196 -0.49 2.42 -13.90
C ASP A 196 -0.63 1.78 -12.50
N ASP A 197 -1.75 2.02 -11.80
CA ASP A 197 -2.13 1.32 -10.57
C ASP A 197 -3.01 0.11 -10.92
N LEU A 198 -2.36 -1.02 -11.16
CA LEU A 198 -3.03 -2.27 -11.56
C LEU A 198 -3.91 -2.86 -10.45
N GLU A 199 -3.63 -2.53 -9.18
CA GLU A 199 -4.39 -3.07 -8.04
C GLU A 199 -5.79 -2.48 -8.02
N THR A 200 -5.89 -1.15 -8.13
CA THR A 200 -7.19 -0.46 -8.10
C THR A 200 -7.83 -0.30 -9.47
N GLN A 201 -7.09 -0.48 -10.57
CA GLN A 201 -7.62 -0.34 -11.93
C GLN A 201 -8.90 -1.18 -12.15
N SER A 202 -8.88 -2.45 -11.72
CA SER A 202 -10.03 -3.36 -11.83
C SER A 202 -11.24 -2.95 -10.97
N LEU A 203 -11.01 -2.14 -9.94
CA LEU A 203 -12.01 -1.57 -9.04
C LEU A 203 -12.45 -0.17 -9.49
N GLY A 204 -12.01 0.27 -10.68
CA GLY A 204 -12.25 1.63 -11.17
C GLY A 204 -11.58 2.68 -10.28
N GLY A 205 -10.37 2.39 -9.80
CA GLY A 205 -9.54 3.30 -9.01
C GLY A 205 -9.96 3.46 -7.56
N ASP A 206 -10.91 2.66 -7.07
CA ASP A 206 -11.51 2.83 -5.73
C ASP A 206 -10.48 2.64 -4.60
N LEU A 207 -10.27 3.69 -3.80
CA LEU A 207 -9.45 3.62 -2.58
C LEU A 207 -10.31 3.47 -1.32
N GLY A 208 -11.63 3.39 -1.46
CA GLY A 208 -12.58 3.38 -0.38
C GLY A 208 -12.57 4.69 0.40
N TRP A 209 -12.95 4.61 1.68
CA TRP A 209 -12.90 5.71 2.63
C TRP A 209 -11.51 5.83 3.23
N ILE A 210 -10.84 6.94 2.97
CA ILE A 210 -9.51 7.24 3.54
C ILE A 210 -9.59 8.41 4.51
N ALA A 211 -8.68 8.45 5.48
CA ALA A 211 -8.48 9.61 6.35
C ALA A 211 -7.32 10.46 5.79
N PRO A 212 -7.56 11.64 5.19
CA PRO A 212 -6.53 12.38 4.47
C PRO A 212 -5.31 12.74 5.31
N ASP A 213 -5.51 13.07 6.59
CA ASP A 213 -4.41 13.50 7.47
C ASP A 213 -3.43 12.37 7.84
N ASN A 214 -3.84 11.11 7.68
CA ASN A 214 -3.01 9.93 7.99
C ASN A 214 -2.83 9.02 6.77
N TYR A 215 -3.07 9.53 5.56
CA TYR A 215 -2.92 8.73 4.35
C TYR A 215 -1.43 8.54 4.01
N PRO A 216 -0.97 7.33 3.65
CA PRO A 216 0.46 7.06 3.44
C PRO A 216 1.14 7.91 2.35
N ILE A 217 0.36 8.39 1.37
CA ILE A 217 0.83 9.31 0.33
C ILE A 217 0.36 10.72 0.71
N GLU A 218 1.24 11.48 1.35
CA GLU A 218 0.91 12.80 1.93
C GLU A 218 0.30 13.75 0.89
N GLU A 219 0.81 13.73 -0.33
CA GLU A 219 0.36 14.62 -1.41
C GLU A 219 -1.11 14.36 -1.80
N ILE A 220 -1.58 13.11 -1.74
CA ILE A 220 -2.99 12.76 -1.94
C ILE A 220 -3.83 13.33 -0.80
N GLY A 221 -3.39 13.17 0.45
CA GLY A 221 -4.08 13.69 1.63
C GLY A 221 -4.25 15.21 1.61
N LEU A 222 -3.19 15.92 1.21
CA LEU A 222 -3.21 17.38 1.06
C LEU A 222 -4.12 17.83 -0.09
N ALA A 223 -4.11 17.12 -1.22
CA ALA A 223 -4.89 17.48 -2.39
C ALA A 223 -6.40 17.44 -2.14
N ILE A 224 -6.90 16.44 -1.37
CA ILE A 224 -8.33 16.24 -1.10
C ILE A 224 -9.02 17.49 -0.55
N LYS A 225 -8.30 18.30 0.24
CA LYS A 225 -8.82 19.55 0.84
C LYS A 225 -9.21 20.60 -0.22
N TYR A 226 -8.77 20.43 -1.46
CA TYR A 226 -8.94 21.38 -2.56
C TYR A 226 -9.73 20.80 -3.75
N ILE A 227 -10.28 19.59 -3.61
CA ILE A 227 -11.09 18.95 -4.66
C ILE A 227 -12.56 19.21 -4.35
N GLU A 228 -13.31 19.68 -5.34
CA GLU A 228 -14.75 19.81 -5.23
C GLU A 228 -15.44 18.45 -5.36
N LEU A 229 -16.56 18.27 -4.68
CA LEU A 229 -17.33 17.03 -4.72
C LEU A 229 -17.76 16.68 -6.15
N ASN A 230 -17.60 15.41 -6.53
CA ASN A 230 -17.86 14.89 -7.87
C ASN A 230 -17.04 15.56 -8.98
N GLN A 231 -15.80 15.96 -8.67
CA GLN A 231 -14.85 16.47 -9.65
C GLN A 231 -13.52 15.74 -9.59
N CYS A 232 -12.83 15.76 -10.73
CA CYS A 232 -11.46 15.30 -10.85
C CYS A 232 -10.48 16.41 -10.43
N SER A 233 -9.52 16.07 -9.58
CA SER A 233 -8.41 16.94 -9.20
C SER A 233 -7.51 17.24 -10.41
N PRO A 234 -6.78 18.36 -10.38
CA PRO A 234 -5.57 18.52 -11.19
C PRO A 234 -4.55 17.40 -10.89
N PRO A 235 -3.53 17.20 -11.76
CA PRO A 235 -2.44 16.26 -11.49
C PRO A 235 -1.72 16.56 -10.18
N VAL A 236 -1.78 15.62 -9.24
CA VAL A 236 -1.09 15.66 -7.95
C VAL A 236 0.21 14.89 -8.10
N ASN A 237 1.34 15.59 -7.93
CA ASN A 237 2.66 14.96 -8.01
C ASN A 237 2.97 14.18 -6.72
N SER A 238 3.49 12.97 -6.84
CA SER A 238 3.99 12.15 -5.72
C SER A 238 5.25 11.37 -6.17
N PRO A 239 5.95 10.68 -5.25
CA PRO A 239 7.05 9.78 -5.62
C PRO A 239 6.66 8.65 -6.59
N LEU A 240 5.37 8.30 -6.71
CA LEU A 240 4.89 7.26 -7.62
C LEU A 240 4.58 7.80 -9.03
N GLY A 241 4.40 9.11 -9.18
CA GLY A 241 4.02 9.76 -10.43
C GLY A 241 2.91 10.80 -10.21
N PHE A 242 2.09 11.02 -11.24
CA PHE A 242 0.96 11.94 -11.16
C PHE A 242 -0.33 11.19 -10.85
N HIS A 243 -1.03 11.62 -9.81
CA HIS A 243 -2.35 11.12 -9.46
C HIS A 243 -3.41 12.10 -9.93
N LEU A 244 -4.47 11.58 -10.56
CA LEU A 244 -5.75 12.25 -10.64
C LEU A 244 -6.67 11.62 -9.60
N LEU A 245 -7.41 12.45 -8.88
CA LEU A 245 -8.28 12.01 -7.79
C LEU A 245 -9.71 12.44 -8.09
N TRP A 246 -10.66 11.52 -8.00
CA TRP A 246 -12.08 11.84 -8.04
C TRP A 246 -12.66 11.76 -6.63
N LEU A 247 -13.21 12.87 -6.14
CA LEU A 247 -13.84 12.92 -4.83
C LEU A 247 -15.32 12.56 -4.94
N GLU A 248 -15.71 11.39 -4.44
CA GLU A 248 -17.11 10.94 -4.46
C GLU A 248 -17.90 11.47 -3.27
N ASP A 249 -17.29 11.46 -2.08
CA ASP A 249 -17.99 11.77 -0.84
C ASP A 249 -17.02 12.27 0.25
N ILE A 250 -17.53 13.08 1.16
CA ILE A 250 -16.81 13.54 2.36
C ILE A 250 -17.69 13.29 3.57
N GLN A 251 -17.13 12.56 4.53
CA GLN A 251 -17.62 12.52 5.89
C GLN A 251 -16.89 13.59 6.70
N PRO A 252 -17.59 14.60 7.24
CA PRO A 252 -16.99 15.61 8.09
C PRO A 252 -16.24 14.97 9.26
N GLY A 253 -15.14 15.60 9.64
CA GLY A 253 -14.43 15.27 10.88
C GLY A 253 -14.68 16.33 11.96
N GLY A 254 -13.88 16.26 13.03
CA GLY A 254 -13.91 17.22 14.12
C GLY A 254 -14.61 16.68 15.38
N PRO A 255 -15.03 17.58 16.29
CA PRO A 255 -15.80 17.20 17.46
C PRO A 255 -17.12 16.52 17.06
N PRO A 256 -17.47 15.36 17.65
CA PRO A 256 -18.70 14.65 17.33
C PRO A 256 -19.95 15.53 17.52
N ASN A 257 -20.92 15.37 16.62
CA ASN A 257 -22.22 16.03 16.71
C ASN A 257 -23.32 15.12 16.14
N LEU A 258 -24.56 15.32 16.59
CA LEU A 258 -25.69 14.45 16.27
C LEU A 258 -26.15 14.52 14.80
N ASN A 259 -25.71 15.52 14.03
CA ASN A 259 -26.08 15.68 12.63
C ASN A 259 -25.10 14.91 11.73
N ASP A 260 -23.81 15.18 11.84
CA ASP A 260 -22.80 14.66 10.93
C ASP A 260 -22.25 13.29 11.36
N HIS A 261 -22.34 12.96 12.66
CA HIS A 261 -21.63 11.84 13.27
C HIS A 261 -22.56 10.85 13.99
N TRP A 262 -23.81 10.74 13.54
CA TRP A 262 -24.81 9.89 14.20
C TRP A 262 -24.35 8.44 14.34
N LEU A 263 -23.79 7.85 13.28
CA LEU A 263 -23.38 6.44 13.25
C LEU A 263 -22.20 6.17 14.19
N GLU A 264 -21.23 7.09 14.28
CA GLU A 264 -20.10 7.01 15.19
C GLU A 264 -20.55 7.11 16.64
N ILE A 265 -21.43 8.08 16.92
CA ILE A 265 -22.00 8.27 18.27
C ILE A 265 -22.84 7.05 18.65
N GLU A 266 -23.63 6.49 17.73
CA GLU A 266 -24.39 5.25 17.94
C GLU A 266 -23.47 4.08 18.27
N ALA A 267 -22.38 3.89 17.52
CA ALA A 267 -21.40 2.84 17.78
C ALA A 267 -20.74 2.99 19.17
N MET A 268 -20.35 4.22 19.54
CA MET A 268 -19.79 4.52 20.85
C MET A 268 -20.80 4.28 21.98
N ALA A 269 -22.05 4.73 21.80
CA ALA A 269 -23.15 4.53 22.74
C ALA A 269 -23.45 3.03 22.92
N LEU A 270 -23.52 2.28 21.83
CA LEU A 270 -23.74 0.84 21.85
C LEU A 270 -22.61 0.12 22.58
N ASN A 271 -21.36 0.49 22.32
CA ASN A 271 -20.20 -0.06 23.01
C ASN A 271 -20.27 0.23 24.52
N LYS A 272 -20.57 1.49 24.92
CA LYS A 272 -20.74 1.86 26.33
C LYS A 272 -21.86 1.05 26.99
N LYS A 273 -23.00 0.88 26.30
CA LYS A 273 -24.13 0.09 26.80
C LYS A 273 -23.77 -1.38 26.99
N LYS A 274 -23.07 -1.98 26.02
CA LYS A 274 -22.55 -3.34 26.09
C LYS A 274 -21.60 -3.53 27.27
N MET A 275 -20.67 -2.60 27.48
CA MET A 275 -19.74 -2.64 28.60
C MET A 275 -20.44 -2.55 29.95
N ASN A 276 -21.40 -1.64 30.10
CA ASN A 276 -22.19 -1.51 31.33
C ASN A 276 -23.03 -2.77 31.59
N TRP A 277 -23.68 -3.30 30.55
CA TRP A 277 -24.46 -4.54 30.64
C TRP A 277 -23.59 -5.73 31.06
N TYR A 278 -22.42 -5.88 30.44
CA TYR A 278 -21.50 -6.98 30.74
C TYR A 278 -20.95 -6.90 32.17
N SER A 279 -20.60 -5.69 32.63
CA SER A 279 -20.18 -5.48 34.02
C SER A 279 -21.26 -5.91 35.02
N ASN A 280 -22.53 -5.55 34.76
CA ASN A 280 -23.65 -5.97 35.61
C ASN A 280 -23.90 -7.47 35.54
N TRP A 281 -23.87 -8.04 34.34
CA TRP A 281 -24.00 -9.49 34.14
C TRP A 281 -22.91 -10.25 34.90
N LEU A 282 -21.66 -9.78 34.85
CA LEU A 282 -20.52 -10.39 35.54
C LEU A 282 -20.66 -10.30 37.06
N SER A 283 -21.12 -9.15 37.59
CA SER A 283 -21.38 -8.98 39.02
C SER A 283 -22.42 -10.00 39.50
N ASN A 284 -23.54 -10.11 38.78
CA ASN A 284 -24.61 -11.06 39.10
C ASN A 284 -24.17 -12.51 38.93
N ALA A 285 -23.30 -12.80 37.97
CA ALA A 285 -22.76 -14.14 37.77
C ALA A 285 -21.85 -14.54 38.94
N ARG A 286 -20.97 -13.64 39.40
CA ARG A 286 -20.05 -13.90 40.52
C ARG A 286 -20.77 -14.31 41.81
N GLU A 287 -21.94 -13.76 42.08
CA GLU A 287 -22.76 -14.13 43.24
C GLU A 287 -23.26 -15.58 43.20
N LYS A 288 -23.31 -16.20 42.01
CA LYS A 288 -23.79 -17.58 41.82
C LYS A 288 -22.69 -18.63 41.98
N PHE A 289 -21.43 -18.22 42.06
CA PHE A 289 -20.29 -19.13 42.16
C PHE A 289 -19.56 -18.95 43.49
N TYR A 290 -19.14 -20.07 44.09
CA TYR A 290 -18.25 -20.02 45.25
C TYR A 290 -16.83 -19.67 44.78
N ILE A 291 -16.34 -18.50 45.17
CA ILE A 291 -14.99 -18.02 44.86
C ILE A 291 -14.18 -17.99 46.16
N ARG A 292 -13.15 -18.83 46.26
CA ARG A 292 -12.20 -18.82 47.36
C ARG A 292 -10.88 -18.21 46.89
N ILE A 293 -10.53 -17.05 47.44
CA ILE A 293 -9.23 -16.41 47.21
C ILE A 293 -8.24 -16.98 48.23
N ILE A 294 -7.22 -17.69 47.76
CA ILE A 294 -6.11 -18.15 48.59
C ILE A 294 -5.01 -17.10 48.45
N LYS A 295 -4.64 -16.42 49.55
CA LYS A 295 -3.46 -15.55 49.57
C LYS A 295 -2.22 -16.44 49.66
N GLU A 296 -1.28 -16.23 48.74
CA GLU A 296 0.10 -16.72 48.87
C GLU A 296 0.84 -15.99 49.99
#